data_AF-A0A813EK23-F1
#
_entry.id   AF-A0A813EK23-F1
#
_cell.length_a   1.000
_cell.length_b   1.000
_cell.length_c   1.000
_cell.angle_alpha   90.00
_cell.angle_beta   90.00
_cell.angle_gamma   90.00
#
_symmetry.space_group_name_H-M   'P 1'
#
loop_
_entity.id
_entity.type
_entity.pdbx_description
1 polymer ?
#
loop_
_entity_poly.entity_id
_entity_poly.type
_entity_poly.pdbx_seq_one_letter_code
_entity_poly.pdbx_strand_id
1 'polypeptide(L)'
;VLRAQTAEAECIVNIFLVRHCDKNPPWSKDPTPMEICKAEGLLRGENLARVFGPGGSFPVPRRLYARQLAEGKFANRDLYMLWPLAQRLGVVVNTSFSQDDMLGLAQELLAEREAMCDAEPKGREHSVLVSWNHCSIPALAQALGCHSDRCTTCWDDGDFETVLWL
;
A
#
# COMPACT_ATOMS: atom_id res chain seq x y z
N VAL A 1 -27.24 3.20 41.36
CA VAL A 1 -25.89 2.98 40.78
C VAL A 1 -26.01 3.10 39.27
N LEU A 2 -25.68 4.26 38.70
CA LEU A 2 -25.67 4.48 37.25
C LEU A 2 -24.37 3.89 36.70
N ARG A 3 -24.46 2.81 35.92
CA ARG A 3 -23.32 2.30 35.15
C ARG A 3 -23.11 3.23 33.96
N ALA A 4 -21.96 3.88 33.91
CA ALA A 4 -21.50 4.55 32.71
C ALA A 4 -21.35 3.48 31.61
N GLN A 5 -22.07 3.66 30.50
CA GLN A 5 -21.82 2.90 29.27
C GLN A 5 -20.46 3.37 28.75
N THR A 6 -19.42 2.59 28.97
CA THR A 6 -18.15 2.75 28.26
C THR A 6 -18.43 2.43 26.80
N ALA A 7 -18.30 3.42 25.91
CA ALA A 7 -18.30 3.17 24.48
C ALA A 7 -17.29 2.06 24.20
N GLU A 8 -17.72 0.98 23.54
CA GLU A 8 -16.79 -0.07 23.14
C GLU A 8 -15.74 0.56 22.23
N ALA A 9 -14.46 0.29 22.51
CA ALA A 9 -13.39 0.82 21.70
C ALA A 9 -13.56 0.32 20.25
N GLU A 10 -13.64 1.24 19.31
CA GLU A 10 -13.77 0.94 17.89
C GLU A 10 -12.50 0.22 17.40
N CYS A 11 -12.68 -0.78 16.53
CA CYS A 11 -11.54 -1.33 15.79
C CYS A 11 -11.28 -0.45 14.58
N ILE A 12 -10.05 0.04 14.47
CA ILE A 12 -9.63 0.92 13.38
C ILE A 12 -8.60 0.16 12.53
N VAL A 13 -8.85 0.09 11.22
CA VAL A 13 -7.90 -0.44 10.24
C VAL A 13 -7.66 0.61 9.19
N ASN A 14 -6.42 1.06 9.10
CA ASN A 14 -5.97 2.08 8.16
C ASN A 14 -5.47 1.42 6.88
N ILE A 15 -5.92 1.87 5.71
CA ILE A 15 -5.39 1.41 4.43
C ILE A 15 -4.57 2.54 3.81
N PHE A 16 -3.27 2.30 3.66
CA PHE A 16 -2.34 3.23 3.04
C PHE A 16 -2.07 2.82 1.59
N LEU A 17 -2.29 3.73 0.67
CA LEU A 17 -1.94 3.56 -0.74
C LEU A 17 -0.75 4.47 -1.07
N VAL A 18 0.27 3.89 -1.71
CA VAL A 18 1.45 4.61 -2.20
C VAL A 18 1.73 4.21 -3.64
N ARG A 19 2.41 5.10 -4.37
CA ARG A 19 2.89 4.79 -5.72
C ARG A 19 4.14 3.91 -5.66
N HIS A 20 4.32 3.09 -6.68
CA HIS A 20 5.60 2.44 -6.97
C HIS A 20 6.76 3.43 -7.14
N CYS A 21 7.98 2.92 -7.03
CA CYS A 21 9.21 3.69 -7.16
C CYS A 21 9.48 4.29 -8.57
N ASP A 22 10.48 5.19 -8.65
CA ASP A 22 10.96 5.85 -9.86
C ASP A 22 11.50 4.90 -10.95
N LYS A 23 11.46 5.37 -12.22
CA LYS A 23 11.94 4.67 -13.43
C LYS A 23 12.88 5.53 -14.29
N ASN A 24 13.64 4.91 -15.22
CA ASN A 24 14.44 5.63 -16.24
C ASN A 24 13.56 6.16 -17.40
N PRO A 25 13.44 7.49 -17.58
CA PRO A 25 13.02 8.03 -18.88
C PRO A 25 14.20 8.02 -19.86
N PRO A 26 13.97 7.99 -21.19
CA PRO A 26 12.71 7.76 -21.88
C PRO A 26 12.58 6.29 -22.26
N TRP A 27 11.61 5.55 -21.70
CA TRP A 27 11.20 4.19 -22.12
C TRP A 27 12.32 3.31 -22.68
N SER A 28 13.54 3.40 -22.14
CA SER A 28 14.59 2.48 -22.53
C SER A 28 14.09 1.19 -21.94
N LYS A 29 13.54 0.32 -22.79
CA LYS A 29 13.24 -1.06 -22.48
C LYS A 29 14.41 -1.50 -21.62
N ASP A 30 14.15 -1.67 -20.33
CA ASP A 30 15.18 -2.08 -19.41
C ASP A 30 15.75 -3.35 -20.07
N PRO A 31 17.07 -3.45 -20.32
CA PRO A 31 17.61 -4.62 -21.01
C PRO A 31 17.35 -5.91 -20.21
N THR A 32 16.89 -5.77 -18.96
CA THR A 32 16.36 -6.84 -18.14
C THR A 32 14.85 -6.98 -18.33
N PRO A 33 14.31 -8.22 -18.46
CA PRO A 33 12.87 -8.50 -18.39
C PRO A 33 12.21 -7.99 -17.09
N MET A 34 13.04 -7.66 -16.10
CA MET A 34 12.69 -7.17 -14.80
C MET A 34 12.97 -5.66 -14.77
N GLU A 35 11.92 -4.85 -14.95
CA GLU A 35 12.03 -3.40 -14.90
C GLU A 35 12.12 -2.94 -13.44
N ILE A 36 13.32 -2.59 -13.01
CA ILE A 36 13.63 -2.32 -11.60
C ILE A 36 13.50 -0.83 -11.23
N CYS A 37 13.40 -0.56 -9.93
CA CYS A 37 13.54 0.80 -9.41
C CYS A 37 14.92 1.36 -9.75
N LYS A 38 14.98 2.67 -9.99
CA LYS A 38 16.25 3.39 -9.96
C LYS A 38 16.84 3.47 -8.56
N ALA A 39 18.10 3.90 -8.45
CA ALA A 39 18.75 4.20 -7.19
C ALA A 39 17.91 5.13 -6.30
N GLU A 40 17.36 6.21 -6.86
CA GLU A 40 16.47 7.12 -6.13
C GLU A 40 15.21 6.42 -5.64
N GLY A 41 14.60 5.58 -6.48
CA GLY A 41 13.42 4.79 -6.14
C GLY A 41 13.68 3.77 -5.02
N LEU A 42 14.87 3.14 -5.01
CA LEU A 42 15.30 2.26 -3.93
C LEU A 42 15.50 3.03 -2.62
N LEU A 43 16.12 4.22 -2.68
CA LEU A 43 16.25 5.10 -1.50
C LEU A 43 14.89 5.55 -0.96
N ARG A 44 13.89 5.76 -1.84
CA ARG A 44 12.52 6.02 -1.39
C ARG A 44 11.91 4.80 -0.68
N GLY A 45 12.15 3.58 -1.16
CA GLY A 45 11.76 2.35 -0.46
C GLY A 45 12.36 2.25 0.94
N GLU A 46 13.65 2.61 1.09
CA GLU A 46 14.31 2.70 2.40
C GLU A 46 13.66 3.76 3.30
N ASN A 47 13.36 4.95 2.76
CA ASN A 47 12.66 5.98 3.52
C ASN A 47 11.23 5.55 3.89
N LEU A 48 10.53 4.81 3.02
CA LEU A 48 9.22 4.22 3.31
C LEU A 48 9.32 3.25 4.50
N ALA A 49 10.36 2.42 4.51
CA ALA A 49 10.66 1.52 5.62
C ALA A 49 10.96 2.25 6.94
N ARG A 50 11.48 3.48 6.85
CA ARG A 50 11.70 4.34 8.02
C ARG A 50 10.41 4.94 8.56
N VAL A 51 9.52 5.42 7.70
CA VAL A 51 8.29 6.12 8.13
C VAL A 51 7.16 5.17 8.54
N PHE A 52 7.09 3.97 7.97
CA PHE A 52 6.14 2.90 8.35
C PHE A 52 6.77 1.84 9.27
N GLY A 53 8.06 1.94 9.58
CA GLY A 53 8.73 1.01 10.49
C GLY A 53 8.50 1.35 11.97
N PRO A 54 8.98 0.52 12.91
CA PRO A 54 8.90 0.81 14.34
C PRO A 54 9.54 2.17 14.68
N GLY A 55 8.79 3.02 15.38
CA GLY A 55 9.18 4.39 15.71
C GLY A 55 9.03 5.39 14.55
N GLY A 56 8.40 4.99 13.45
CA GLY A 56 8.06 5.84 12.31
C GLY A 56 6.91 6.80 12.60
N SER A 57 6.57 7.62 11.59
CA SER A 57 5.49 8.61 11.66
C SER A 57 4.12 8.05 11.31
N PHE A 58 4.06 6.86 10.71
CA PHE A 58 2.82 6.16 10.36
C PHE A 58 2.67 4.88 11.19
N PRO A 59 1.43 4.39 11.38
CA PRO A 59 1.18 3.06 11.93
C PRO A 59 1.93 1.98 11.16
N VAL A 60 2.47 0.99 11.88
CA VAL A 60 3.24 -0.11 11.28
C VAL A 60 2.30 -1.09 10.58
N PRO A 61 2.43 -1.30 9.25
CA PRO A 61 1.55 -2.19 8.52
C PRO A 61 1.77 -3.65 8.87
N ARG A 62 0.68 -4.38 9.04
CA ARG A 62 0.68 -5.84 9.29
C ARG A 62 0.55 -6.67 8.02
N ARG A 63 0.17 -6.02 6.91
CA ARG A 63 0.04 -6.60 5.58
C ARG A 63 0.59 -5.64 4.55
N LEU A 64 1.23 -6.20 3.54
CA LEU A 64 1.83 -5.49 2.43
C LEU A 64 1.28 -6.07 1.12
N TYR A 65 0.87 -5.20 0.19
CA TYR A 65 0.35 -5.61 -1.12
C TYR A 65 1.08 -4.89 -2.24
N ALA A 66 1.40 -5.64 -3.30
CA ALA A 66 1.97 -5.11 -4.53
C ALA A 66 1.39 -5.84 -5.74
N ARG A 67 1.67 -5.32 -6.94
CA ARG A 67 1.23 -5.95 -8.19
C ARG A 67 1.81 -7.35 -8.35
N GLN A 68 1.01 -8.23 -8.98
CA GLN A 68 1.45 -9.55 -9.40
C GLN A 68 2.65 -9.46 -10.33
N LEU A 69 3.68 -10.23 -9.97
CA LEU A 69 4.87 -10.37 -10.78
C LEU A 69 4.53 -11.17 -12.03
N ALA A 70 4.72 -10.56 -13.19
CA ALA A 70 4.54 -11.21 -14.48
C ALA A 70 5.55 -10.64 -15.46
N GLU A 71 6.10 -11.51 -16.31
CA GLU A 71 7.07 -11.12 -17.33
C GLU A 71 6.48 -10.05 -18.26
N GLY A 72 7.27 -9.01 -18.56
CA GLY A 72 6.85 -7.90 -19.42
C GLY A 72 5.80 -6.97 -18.79
N LYS A 73 5.40 -7.19 -17.54
CA LYS A 73 4.58 -6.25 -16.77
C LYS A 73 5.50 -5.47 -15.84
N PHE A 74 5.37 -4.15 -15.84
CA PHE A 74 6.12 -3.19 -15.00
C PHE A 74 5.89 -3.34 -13.47
N ALA A 75 5.54 -4.53 -12.96
CA ALA A 75 5.04 -4.82 -11.62
C ALA A 75 6.12 -4.94 -10.52
N ASN A 76 7.37 -5.19 -10.91
CA ASN A 76 8.45 -5.34 -9.93
C ASN A 76 8.66 -4.07 -9.10
N ARG A 77 8.42 -2.90 -9.70
CA ARG A 77 8.59 -1.60 -9.04
C ARG A 77 7.73 -1.43 -7.79
N ASP A 78 6.53 -2.01 -7.78
CA ASP A 78 5.63 -1.96 -6.63
C ASP A 78 6.18 -2.82 -5.49
N LEU A 79 6.71 -4.00 -5.83
CA LEU A 79 7.35 -4.88 -4.86
C LEU A 79 8.63 -4.26 -4.29
N TYR A 80 9.51 -3.74 -5.14
CA TYR A 80 10.78 -3.14 -4.70
C TYR A 80 10.57 -1.90 -3.83
N MET A 81 9.49 -1.14 -4.05
CA MET A 81 9.13 -0.02 -3.17
C MET A 81 8.85 -0.49 -1.73
N LEU A 82 8.24 -1.67 -1.58
CA LEU A 82 7.89 -2.24 -0.27
C LEU A 82 8.98 -3.15 0.31
N TRP A 83 9.95 -3.59 -0.51
CA TRP A 83 10.90 -4.62 -0.14
C TRP A 83 11.71 -4.30 1.13
N PRO A 84 12.27 -3.07 1.31
CA PRO A 84 13.00 -2.76 2.54
C PRO A 84 12.13 -2.84 3.80
N LEU A 85 10.87 -2.39 3.71
CA LEU A 85 9.92 -2.47 4.82
C LEU A 85 9.54 -3.92 5.12
N ALA A 86 9.27 -4.72 4.09
CA ALA A 86 8.97 -6.14 4.21
C ALA A 86 10.07 -6.90 4.96
N GLN A 87 11.34 -6.67 4.57
CA GLN A 87 12.51 -7.25 5.25
C GLN A 87 12.60 -6.78 6.70
N ARG A 88 12.40 -5.48 6.94
CA ARG A 88 12.46 -4.90 8.29
C ARG A 88 11.39 -5.45 9.24
N LEU A 89 10.18 -5.71 8.72
CA LEU A 89 9.06 -6.20 9.51
C LEU A 89 8.96 -7.72 9.57
N GLY A 90 9.68 -8.44 8.71
CA GLY A 90 9.51 -9.88 8.54
C GLY A 90 8.14 -10.26 7.96
N VAL A 91 7.55 -9.38 7.13
CA VAL A 91 6.22 -9.55 6.52
C VAL A 91 6.38 -9.87 5.04
N VAL A 92 5.62 -10.85 4.54
CA VAL A 92 5.58 -11.18 3.11
C VAL A 92 4.70 -10.18 2.37
N VAL A 93 5.16 -9.71 1.21
CA VAL A 93 4.36 -8.89 0.30
C VAL A 93 3.44 -9.79 -0.51
N ASN A 94 2.12 -9.58 -0.41
CA ASN A 94 1.14 -10.28 -1.23
C ASN A 94 1.14 -9.69 -2.65
N THR A 95 1.48 -10.52 -3.63
CA THR A 95 1.53 -10.18 -5.06
C THR A 95 0.54 -10.99 -5.88
N SER A 96 -0.64 -11.31 -5.33
CA SER A 96 -1.62 -12.16 -6.03
C SER A 96 -2.46 -11.40 -7.06
N PHE A 97 -2.48 -10.06 -7.00
CA PHE A 97 -3.42 -9.24 -7.76
C PHE A 97 -2.76 -8.59 -8.97
N SER A 98 -3.37 -8.76 -10.14
CA SER A 98 -2.90 -8.12 -11.37
C SER A 98 -3.24 -6.62 -11.40
N GLN A 99 -2.61 -5.87 -12.32
CA GLN A 99 -2.90 -4.44 -12.50
C GLN A 99 -4.40 -4.13 -12.73
N ASP A 100 -5.12 -5.05 -13.37
CA ASP A 100 -6.51 -4.84 -13.79
C ASP A 100 -7.50 -5.39 -12.76
N ASP A 101 -7.03 -6.08 -11.72
CA ASP A 101 -7.86 -6.71 -10.69
C ASP A 101 -8.09 -5.78 -9.47
N MET A 102 -8.59 -4.58 -9.73
CA MET A 102 -8.85 -3.58 -8.68
C MET A 102 -9.99 -3.98 -7.77
N LEU A 103 -11.02 -4.64 -8.32
CA LEU A 103 -12.15 -5.10 -7.54
C LEU A 103 -11.76 -6.24 -6.60
N GLY A 104 -10.99 -7.23 -7.09
CA GLY A 104 -10.51 -8.34 -6.25
C GLY A 104 -9.59 -7.84 -5.14
N LEU A 105 -8.66 -6.94 -5.46
CA LEU A 105 -7.80 -6.32 -4.44
C LEU A 105 -8.61 -5.52 -3.40
N ALA A 106 -9.62 -4.74 -3.82
CA ALA A 106 -10.46 -4.00 -2.87
C ALA A 106 -11.25 -4.95 -1.94
N GLN A 107 -11.83 -6.02 -2.49
CA GLN A 107 -12.56 -7.02 -1.70
C GLN A 107 -11.65 -7.71 -0.67
N GLU A 108 -10.44 -8.08 -1.06
CA GLU A 108 -9.42 -8.63 -0.16
C GLU A 108 -9.08 -7.66 0.98
N LEU A 109 -8.83 -6.38 0.67
CA LEU A 109 -8.49 -5.38 1.68
C LEU A 109 -9.64 -5.14 2.68
N LEU A 110 -10.89 -5.18 2.20
CA LEU A 110 -12.07 -5.08 3.06
C LEU A 110 -12.24 -6.31 3.95
N ALA A 111 -11.99 -7.51 3.42
CA ALA A 111 -12.02 -8.75 4.18
C ALA A 111 -10.91 -8.81 5.23
N GLU A 112 -9.68 -8.40 4.90
CA GLU A 112 -8.58 -8.30 5.87
C GLU A 112 -8.89 -7.30 6.98
N ARG A 113 -9.54 -6.17 6.66
CA ARG A 113 -10.01 -5.23 7.68
C ARG A 113 -10.95 -5.91 8.67
N GLU A 114 -11.95 -6.63 8.18
CA GLU A 114 -12.89 -7.37 9.04
C GLU A 114 -12.16 -8.42 9.90
N ALA A 115 -11.29 -9.22 9.27
CA ALA A 115 -10.52 -10.25 9.95
C ALA A 115 -9.58 -9.71 11.04
N MET A 116 -8.94 -8.55 10.81
CA MET A 116 -8.10 -7.90 11.82
C MET A 116 -8.90 -7.45 13.05
N CYS A 117 -10.12 -6.97 12.83
CA CYS A 117 -11.00 -6.55 13.92
C CYS A 117 -11.57 -7.71 14.74
N ASP A 118 -11.80 -8.85 14.12
CA ASP A 118 -12.30 -10.05 14.81
C ASP A 118 -11.20 -10.75 15.63
N ALA A 119 -9.95 -10.70 15.15
CA ALA A 119 -8.84 -11.44 15.73
C ALA A 119 -8.17 -10.74 16.93
N GLU A 120 -8.33 -9.43 17.08
CA GLU A 120 -7.54 -8.62 18.02
C GLU A 120 -8.40 -7.84 19.03
N PRO A 121 -7.86 -7.55 20.22
CA PRO A 121 -8.58 -6.75 21.21
C PRO A 121 -8.96 -5.38 20.64
N LYS A 122 -10.23 -5.02 20.83
CA LYS A 122 -10.77 -3.67 20.61
C LYS A 122 -9.86 -2.60 21.22
N GLY A 123 -9.67 -1.48 20.51
CA GLY A 123 -8.79 -0.38 20.94
C GLY A 123 -7.35 -0.46 20.43
N ARG A 124 -7.05 -1.34 19.47
CA ARG A 124 -5.82 -1.32 18.69
C ARG A 124 -6.08 -0.79 17.29
N GLU A 125 -5.12 -0.02 16.78
CA GLU A 125 -5.08 0.37 15.38
C GLU A 125 -4.30 -0.67 14.57
N HIS A 126 -4.87 -1.07 13.44
CA HIS A 126 -4.22 -1.92 12.46
C HIS A 126 -3.95 -1.12 11.19
N SER A 127 -3.03 -1.62 10.37
CA SER A 127 -2.76 -0.98 9.08
C SER A 127 -2.32 -1.95 8.02
N VAL A 128 -2.66 -1.59 6.79
CA VAL A 128 -2.28 -2.27 5.54
C VAL A 128 -1.61 -1.24 4.64
N LEU A 129 -0.55 -1.63 3.93
CA LEU A 129 0.14 -0.78 2.98
C LEU A 129 0.14 -1.42 1.59
N VAL A 130 -0.27 -0.66 0.58
CA VAL A 130 -0.37 -1.08 -0.81
C VAL A 130 0.52 -0.18 -1.65
N SER A 131 1.46 -0.76 -2.41
CA SER A 131 2.18 -0.04 -3.46
C SER A 131 1.56 -0.36 -4.81
N TRP A 132 1.23 0.67 -5.59
CA TRP A 132 0.55 0.47 -6.87
C TRP A 132 0.93 1.49 -7.97
N ASN A 133 0.34 1.33 -9.15
CA ASN A 133 0.46 2.29 -10.25
C ASN A 133 -0.35 3.57 -9.96
N HIS A 134 0.29 4.74 -10.07
CA HIS A 134 -0.32 6.06 -9.82
C HIS A 134 -1.64 6.37 -10.55
N CYS A 135 -1.87 5.83 -11.75
CA CYS A 135 -3.15 6.02 -12.44
C CYS A 135 -4.20 4.98 -12.07
N SER A 136 -3.80 3.87 -11.45
CA SER A 136 -4.71 2.84 -10.96
C SER A 136 -5.08 3.02 -9.48
N ILE A 137 -4.28 3.74 -8.68
CA ILE A 137 -4.59 4.06 -7.27
C ILE A 137 -5.97 4.71 -7.10
N PRO A 138 -6.40 5.69 -7.93
CA PRO A 138 -7.74 6.27 -7.83
C PRO A 138 -8.86 5.24 -7.92
N ALA A 139 -8.76 4.29 -8.85
CA ALA A 139 -9.76 3.23 -9.01
C ALA A 139 -9.85 2.33 -7.77
N LEU A 140 -8.70 1.96 -7.20
CA LEU A 140 -8.67 1.21 -5.94
C LEU A 140 -9.26 2.02 -4.78
N ALA A 141 -8.89 3.29 -4.65
CA ALA A 141 -9.41 4.16 -3.60
C ALA A 141 -10.93 4.33 -3.67
N GLN A 142 -11.49 4.45 -4.87
CA GLN A 142 -12.95 4.51 -5.08
C GLN A 142 -13.63 3.19 -4.72
N ALA A 143 -13.03 2.05 -5.07
CA ALA A 143 -13.56 0.74 -4.69
C ALA A 143 -13.56 0.54 -3.16
N LEU A 144 -12.66 1.23 -2.44
CA LEU A 144 -12.63 1.30 -0.98
C LEU A 144 -13.56 2.39 -0.38
N GLY A 145 -14.33 3.10 -1.21
CA GLY A 145 -15.32 4.09 -0.78
C GLY A 145 -14.82 5.54 -0.71
N CYS A 146 -13.62 5.84 -1.23
CA CYS A 146 -13.12 7.21 -1.28
C CYS A 146 -13.65 7.98 -2.50
N HIS A 147 -14.26 9.15 -2.26
CA HIS A 147 -14.85 10.00 -3.30
C HIS A 147 -14.24 11.42 -3.36
N SER A 148 -13.16 11.67 -2.62
CA SER A 148 -12.46 12.97 -2.69
C SER A 148 -11.72 13.12 -4.01
N ASP A 149 -11.36 14.36 -4.38
CA ASP A 149 -10.60 14.66 -5.60
C ASP A 149 -9.27 13.88 -5.69
N ARG A 150 -8.64 13.60 -4.53
CA ARG A 150 -7.41 12.81 -4.42
C ARG A 150 -7.60 11.33 -4.79
N CYS A 151 -8.83 10.86 -4.80
CA CYS A 151 -9.23 9.49 -5.12
C CYS A 151 -9.84 9.36 -6.51
N THR A 152 -9.97 10.46 -7.27
CA THR A 152 -10.59 10.46 -8.60
C THR A 152 -9.63 10.76 -9.73
N THR A 153 -8.45 11.30 -9.42
CA THR A 153 -7.49 11.78 -10.42
C THR A 153 -6.20 10.97 -10.38
N CYS A 154 -5.67 10.58 -11.55
CA CYS A 154 -4.32 9.98 -11.62
C CYS A 154 -3.29 10.90 -10.98
N TRP A 155 -2.39 10.35 -10.15
CA TRP A 155 -1.37 11.17 -9.50
C TRP A 155 -0.29 11.58 -10.49
N ASP A 156 0.28 12.77 -10.29
CA ASP A 156 1.32 13.32 -11.15
C ASP A 156 2.51 12.38 -11.31
N ASP A 157 3.13 12.40 -12.49
CA ASP A 157 4.28 11.55 -12.81
C ASP A 157 5.49 11.78 -11.90
N GLY A 158 5.58 12.95 -11.26
CA GLY A 158 6.59 13.31 -10.27
C GLY A 158 6.16 13.13 -8.81
N ASP A 159 4.91 12.72 -8.56
CA ASP A 159 4.43 12.52 -7.20
C ASP A 159 4.85 11.14 -6.68
N PHE A 160 5.81 11.14 -5.75
CA PHE A 160 6.31 9.96 -5.05
C PHE A 160 6.18 10.09 -3.53
N GLU A 161 5.60 11.19 -3.06
CA GLU A 161 5.55 11.53 -1.64
C GLU A 161 4.13 11.45 -1.09
N THR A 162 3.12 11.46 -1.97
CA THR A 162 1.75 11.21 -1.57
C THR A 162 1.60 9.81 -0.97
N VAL A 163 1.11 9.82 0.26
CA VAL A 163 0.45 8.68 0.91
C VAL A 163 -1.03 9.01 0.96
N LEU A 164 -1.86 8.14 0.39
CA LEU A 164 -3.30 8.21 0.57
C LEU A 164 -3.69 7.29 1.73
N TRP A 165 -4.19 7.90 2.80
CA TRP A 165 -4.66 7.23 4.00
C TRP A 165 -6.18 7.16 3.93
N LEU A 166 -6.72 5.94 3.87
CA LEU A 166 -8.14 5.60 3.88
C LEU A 166 -8.54 4.90 5.18
#